data_AF-A0A924K512-F1
#
_entry.id   AF-A0A924K512-F1
#
_cell.length_a   1.000
_cell.length_b   1.000
_cell.length_c   1.000
_cell.angle_alpha   90.00
_cell.angle_beta   90.00
_cell.angle_gamma   90.00
#
_symmetry.space_group_name_H-M   'P 1'
#
loop_
_entity.id
_entity.type
_entity.pdbx_description
1 polymer ?
#
loop_
_entity_poly.entity_id
_entity_poly.type
_entity_poly.pdbx_seq_one_letter_code
_entity_poly.pdbx_strand_id
1 'polypeptide(L)'
;MNKPAPPTKSERILTVAVQKTEQIQADLTEAVDKLGSANAVLSGPLSADESQAALANAVEQNVAAEAKVQEANEELEAVKDLIETAKVAQSANANSGHGTASILAYFEGRRAQASEDELAALEKKKPH
;
A
#
# COMPACT_ATOMS: atom_id res chain seq x y z
N MET A 1 -23.24 7.33 -23.67
CA MET A 1 -22.42 7.89 -22.59
C MET A 1 -22.01 6.75 -21.67
N ASN A 2 -20.78 6.26 -21.77
CA ASN A 2 -20.28 5.22 -20.86
C ASN A 2 -19.95 5.87 -19.52
N LYS A 3 -20.64 5.44 -18.47
CA LYS A 3 -20.37 5.86 -17.10
C LYS A 3 -19.07 5.17 -16.65
N PRO A 4 -18.07 5.88 -16.09
CA PRO A 4 -16.85 5.23 -15.62
C PRO A 4 -17.20 4.23 -14.51
N ALA A 5 -16.62 3.04 -14.60
CA ALA A 5 -16.78 2.02 -13.58
C ALA A 5 -16.24 2.55 -12.23
N PRO A 6 -16.88 2.18 -11.10
CA PRO A 6 -16.40 2.60 -9.80
C PRO A 6 -14.99 2.05 -9.54
N PRO A 7 -14.10 2.84 -8.90
CA PRO A 7 -12.73 2.44 -8.71
C PRO A 7 -12.62 1.20 -7.83
N THR A 8 -11.74 0.30 -8.24
CA THR A 8 -11.44 -0.95 -7.53
C THR A 8 -10.78 -0.66 -6.18
N LYS A 9 -10.78 -1.64 -5.27
CA LYS A 9 -10.14 -1.50 -3.96
C LYS A 9 -8.65 -1.16 -4.09
N SER A 10 -7.95 -1.78 -5.05
CA SER A 10 -6.54 -1.51 -5.32
C SER A 10 -6.29 -0.11 -5.87
N GLU A 11 -7.14 0.40 -6.76
CA GLU A 11 -7.05 1.79 -7.26
C GLU A 11 -7.20 2.80 -6.13
N ARG A 12 -8.13 2.59 -5.19
CA ARG A 12 -8.30 3.48 -4.03
C ARG A 12 -7.08 3.48 -3.11
N ILE A 13 -6.50 2.31 -2.83
CA ILE A 13 -5.30 2.20 -2.00
C ILE A 13 -4.11 2.90 -2.67
N LEU A 14 -3.96 2.75 -3.99
CA LEU A 14 -2.91 3.43 -4.74
C LEU A 14 -3.09 4.95 -4.74
N THR A 15 -4.32 5.46 -4.88
CA THR A 15 -4.58 6.90 -4.76
C THR A 15 -4.17 7.45 -3.39
N VAL A 16 -4.49 6.74 -2.31
CA VAL A 16 -4.09 7.13 -0.95
C VAL A 16 -2.56 7.09 -0.79
N ALA A 17 -1.89 6.08 -1.35
CA ALA A 17 -0.43 5.97 -1.31
C ALA A 17 0.25 7.12 -2.06
N VAL A 18 -0.27 7.51 -3.23
CA VAL A 18 0.23 8.65 -4.00
C VAL A 18 0.09 9.94 -3.21
N GLN A 19 -1.10 10.22 -2.66
CA GLN A 19 -1.34 11.42 -1.86
C GLN A 19 -0.42 11.50 -0.63
N LYS A 20 -0.23 10.37 0.07
CA LYS A 20 0.72 10.30 1.20
C LYS A 20 2.16 10.55 0.75
N THR A 21 2.57 10.02 -0.40
CA THR A 21 3.92 10.23 -0.93
C THR A 21 4.17 11.70 -1.27
N GLU A 22 3.19 12.36 -1.90
CA GLU A 22 3.27 13.80 -2.21
C GLU A 22 3.38 14.64 -0.95
N GLN A 23 2.61 14.31 0.10
CA GLN A 23 2.69 14.98 1.40
C GLN A 23 4.07 14.80 2.04
N ILE A 24 4.57 13.56 2.09
CA ILE A 24 5.91 13.26 2.63
C ILE A 24 7.00 14.01 1.87
N GLN A 25 6.89 14.12 0.55
CA GLN A 25 7.84 14.90 -0.26
C GLN A 25 7.82 16.39 0.09
N ALA A 26 6.63 16.97 0.31
CA ALA A 26 6.51 18.35 0.76
C ALA A 26 7.14 18.56 2.14
N ASP A 27 6.88 17.65 3.09
CA ASP A 27 7.40 17.74 4.45
C ASP A 27 8.93 17.56 4.51
N LEU A 28 9.48 16.66 3.68
CA LEU A 28 10.93 16.50 3.53
C LEU A 28 11.59 17.72 2.91
N THR A 29 10.95 18.36 1.93
CA THR A 29 11.47 19.59 1.30
C THR A 29 11.55 20.71 2.33
N GLU A 30 10.50 20.88 3.15
CA GLU A 30 10.48 21.85 4.25
C GLU A 30 11.58 21.55 5.29
N ALA A 31 11.77 20.27 5.64
CA ALA A 31 12.81 19.86 6.59
C ALA A 31 14.22 20.16 6.06
N VAL A 32 14.48 19.92 4.77
CA VAL A 32 15.78 20.24 4.13
C VAL A 32 16.07 21.74 4.17
N ASP A 33 15.08 22.58 3.88
CA ASP A 33 15.25 24.04 3.92
C ASP A 33 15.55 24.55 5.35
N LYS A 34 14.88 23.97 6.35
CA LYS A 34 15.11 24.26 7.77
C LYS A 34 16.49 23.80 8.24
N LEU A 35 16.90 22.59 7.87
CA LEU A 35 18.25 22.07 8.16
C LEU A 35 19.32 22.94 7.51
N GLY A 36 19.13 23.32 6.24
CA GLY A 36 20.05 24.20 5.53
C GLY A 36 20.21 25.56 6.22
N SER A 37 19.09 26.14 6.65
CA SER A 37 19.08 27.42 7.37
C SER A 37 19.75 27.32 8.74
N ALA A 38 19.42 26.30 9.53
CA ALA A 38 20.02 26.05 10.84
C ALA A 38 21.53 25.77 10.72
N ASN A 39 21.94 24.97 9.74
CA ASN A 39 23.34 24.63 9.51
C ASN A 39 24.15 25.85 9.02
N ALA A 40 23.55 26.74 8.24
CA ALA A 40 24.19 27.99 7.83
C ALA A 40 24.48 28.90 9.04
N VAL A 41 23.57 28.96 10.02
CA VAL A 41 23.78 29.69 11.29
C VAL A 41 24.87 29.03 12.14
N LEU A 42 24.89 27.70 12.22
CA LEU A 42 25.88 26.95 13.02
C LEU A 42 27.28 26.94 12.41
N SER A 43 27.38 27.03 11.07
CA SER A 43 28.65 27.00 10.32
C SER A 43 29.24 28.37 10.04
N GLY A 44 28.46 29.45 10.25
CA GLY A 44 28.89 30.82 10.04
C GLY A 44 29.89 31.29 11.10
N PRO A 45 30.76 32.28 10.78
CA PRO A 45 31.62 32.90 11.78
C PRO A 45 30.74 33.61 12.81
N LEU A 46 30.65 33.03 14.02
CA LEU A 46 29.91 33.61 15.13
C LEU A 46 30.50 34.97 15.48
N SER A 47 29.71 36.00 15.22
CA SER A 47 29.95 37.35 15.72
C SER A 47 29.91 37.28 17.26
N ALA A 48 30.79 37.99 17.97
CA ALA A 48 30.78 37.99 19.45
C ALA A 48 29.43 38.45 20.07
N ASP A 49 28.57 39.07 19.26
CA ASP A 49 27.21 39.53 19.60
C ASP A 49 26.08 38.57 19.15
N GLU A 50 26.38 37.49 18.42
CA GLU A 50 25.37 36.49 18.09
C GLU A 50 24.99 35.71 19.34
N SER A 51 23.89 36.17 19.94
CA SER A 51 23.44 35.71 21.25
C SER A 51 23.34 34.18 21.29
N GLN A 52 23.73 33.62 22.43
CA GLN A 52 23.53 32.21 22.79
C GLN A 52 22.11 31.70 22.46
N ALA A 53 21.11 32.59 22.42
CA ALA A 53 19.74 32.30 22.02
C ALA A 53 19.57 32.00 20.52
N ALA A 54 20.33 32.63 19.62
CA ALA A 54 20.33 32.31 18.18
C ALA A 54 20.92 30.91 17.93
N LEU A 55 21.99 30.56 18.66
CA LEU A 55 22.58 29.22 18.60
C LEU A 55 21.64 28.15 19.15
N ALA A 56 21.00 28.43 20.30
CA ALA A 56 20.03 27.51 20.91
C ALA A 56 18.83 27.27 19.98
N ASN A 57 18.31 28.32 19.34
CA ASN A 57 17.21 28.22 18.39
C ASN A 57 17.62 27.42 17.13
N ALA A 58 18.83 27.61 16.61
CA ALA A 58 19.34 26.83 15.49
C ALA A 58 19.49 25.33 15.82
N VAL A 59 19.97 25.00 17.03
CA VAL A 59 20.04 23.61 17.50
C VAL A 59 18.64 23.00 17.65
N GLU A 60 17.70 23.73 18.23
CA GLU A 60 16.32 23.28 18.41
C GLU A 60 15.62 23.02 17.05
N GLN A 61 15.85 23.90 16.07
CA GLN A 61 15.38 23.71 14.70
C GLN A 61 16.00 22.49 14.02
N ASN A 62 17.28 22.21 14.26
CA ASN A 62 17.98 21.03 13.76
C ASN A 62 17.35 19.74 14.33
N VAL A 63 17.18 19.67 15.65
CA VAL A 63 16.56 18.52 16.32
C VAL A 63 15.13 18.30 15.83
N ALA A 64 14.34 19.37 15.69
CA ALA A 64 12.98 19.28 15.18
C ALA A 64 12.93 18.80 13.72
N ALA A 65 13.87 19.23 12.89
CA ALA A 65 13.94 18.79 11.50
C ALA A 65 14.44 17.34 11.37
N GLU A 66 15.40 16.90 12.20
CA GLU A 66 15.81 15.49 12.28
C GLU A 66 14.63 14.59 12.70
N ALA A 67 13.84 15.01 13.68
CA ALA A 67 12.63 14.29 14.09
C ALA A 67 11.61 14.18 12.94
N LYS A 68 11.37 15.27 12.19
CA LYS A 68 10.51 15.24 11.00
C LYS A 68 11.03 14.30 9.92
N VAL A 69 12.34 14.26 9.69
CA VAL A 69 12.94 13.34 8.71
C VAL A 69 12.75 11.88 9.15
N GLN A 70 12.91 11.60 10.45
CA GLN A 70 12.68 10.27 10.98
C GLN A 70 11.20 9.85 10.84
N GLU A 71 10.27 10.73 11.21
CA GLU A 71 8.82 10.50 11.04
C GLU A 71 8.45 10.26 9.57
N ALA A 72 8.96 11.10 8.67
CA ALA A 72 8.78 10.93 7.23
C ALA A 72 9.29 9.57 6.73
N ASN A 73 10.38 9.06 7.30
CA ASN A 73 10.95 7.76 6.95
C ASN A 73 10.06 6.60 7.43
N GLU A 74 9.50 6.70 8.63
CA GLU A 74 8.53 5.74 9.17
C GLU A 74 7.23 5.73 8.35
N GLU A 75 6.73 6.91 7.96
CA GLU A 75 5.56 7.01 7.08
C GLU A 75 5.81 6.41 5.70
N LEU A 76 7.03 6.55 5.16
CA LEU A 76 7.40 6.02 3.86
C LEU A 76 7.45 4.48 3.87
N GLU A 77 7.88 3.86 4.98
CA GLU A 77 7.72 2.41 5.18
C GLU A 77 6.24 2.00 5.24
N ALA A 78 5.39 2.74 5.95
CA ALA A 78 3.96 2.45 5.98
C ALA A 78 3.31 2.57 4.58
N VAL A 79 3.78 3.50 3.73
CA VAL A 79 3.34 3.61 2.33
C VAL A 79 3.82 2.42 1.50
N LYS A 80 5.04 1.92 1.70
CA LYS A 80 5.52 0.70 1.04
C LYS A 80 4.64 -0.50 1.37
N ASP A 81 4.29 -0.69 2.64
CA ASP A 81 3.39 -1.75 3.09
C ASP A 81 2.00 -1.66 2.43
N LEU A 82 1.46 -0.43 2.30
CA LEU A 82 0.19 -0.19 1.61
C LEU A 82 0.28 -0.55 0.12
N ILE A 83 1.37 -0.21 -0.54
CA ILE A 83 1.61 -0.54 -1.96
C ILE A 83 1.76 -2.06 -2.13
N GLU A 84 2.47 -2.74 -1.24
CA GLU A 84 2.62 -4.19 -1.28
C GLU A 84 1.28 -4.90 -1.07
N THR A 85 0.49 -4.43 -0.09
CA THR A 85 -0.88 -4.90 0.14
C THR A 85 -1.76 -4.70 -1.10
N ALA A 86 -1.63 -3.57 -1.79
CA ALA A 86 -2.37 -3.29 -3.02
C ALA A 86 -2.00 -4.25 -4.17
N LYS A 87 -0.69 -4.57 -4.31
CA LYS A 87 -0.19 -5.54 -5.30
C LYS A 87 -0.70 -6.94 -5.03
N VAL A 88 -0.70 -7.38 -3.76
CA VAL A 88 -1.27 -8.68 -3.35
C VAL A 88 -2.77 -8.73 -3.61
N ALA A 89 -3.50 -7.67 -3.31
CA ALA A 89 -4.94 -7.60 -3.58
C ALA A 89 -5.26 -7.64 -5.09
N GLN A 90 -4.40 -7.01 -5.92
CA GLN A 90 -4.54 -7.02 -7.38
C GLN A 90 -4.28 -8.42 -7.97
N SER A 91 -3.24 -9.12 -7.48
CA SER A 91 -2.93 -10.50 -7.93
C SER A 91 -3.95 -11.52 -7.42
N ALA A 92 -4.51 -11.35 -6.23
CA ALA A 92 -5.60 -12.17 -5.71
C ALA A 92 -6.88 -12.05 -6.55
N ASN A 93 -7.22 -10.85 -7.01
CA ASN A 93 -8.34 -10.62 -7.93
C ASN A 93 -8.12 -11.22 -9.33
N ALA A 94 -6.87 -11.32 -9.79
CA ALA A 94 -6.54 -12.01 -11.03
C ALA A 94 -6.65 -13.55 -10.91
N ASN A 95 -6.35 -14.10 -9.72
CA ASN A 95 -6.33 -15.54 -9.48
C ASN A 95 -7.66 -16.12 -8.95
N SER A 96 -8.59 -15.29 -8.46
CA SER A 96 -9.90 -15.74 -7.95
C SER A 96 -10.82 -16.34 -9.02
N GLY A 97 -10.50 -16.18 -10.31
CA GLY A 97 -11.25 -16.78 -11.42
C GLY A 97 -10.90 -18.25 -11.72
N HIS A 98 -9.72 -18.73 -11.31
CA HIS A 98 -9.28 -20.10 -11.66
C HIS A 98 -9.67 -21.16 -10.62
N GLY A 99 -9.68 -20.80 -9.33
CA GLY A 99 -10.02 -21.73 -8.25
C GLY A 99 -11.51 -22.10 -8.21
N THR A 100 -12.39 -21.12 -8.45
CA THR A 100 -13.86 -21.33 -8.45
C THR A 100 -14.31 -22.15 -9.65
N ALA A 101 -13.71 -21.94 -10.83
CA ALA A 101 -13.95 -22.75 -12.01
C ALA A 101 -13.54 -24.22 -11.83
N SER A 102 -12.37 -24.49 -11.20
CA SER A 102 -11.95 -25.87 -10.90
C SER A 102 -12.84 -26.56 -9.88
N ILE A 103 -13.31 -25.83 -8.85
CA ILE A 103 -14.20 -26.40 -7.83
C ILE A 103 -15.59 -26.71 -8.43
N LEU A 104 -16.14 -25.81 -9.24
CA LEU A 104 -17.41 -26.07 -9.94
C LEU A 104 -17.30 -27.24 -10.91
N ALA A 105 -16.23 -27.30 -11.72
CA ALA A 105 -15.98 -28.43 -12.62
C ALA A 105 -15.84 -29.77 -11.87
N TYR A 106 -15.20 -29.77 -10.70
CA TYR A 106 -15.11 -30.96 -9.85
C TYR A 106 -16.48 -31.42 -9.33
N PHE A 107 -17.33 -30.48 -8.88
CA PHE A 107 -18.67 -30.82 -8.42
C PHE A 107 -19.62 -31.22 -9.56
N GLU A 108 -19.50 -30.61 -10.74
CA GLU A 108 -20.25 -30.98 -11.93
C GLU A 108 -19.88 -32.37 -12.45
N GLY A 109 -18.58 -32.69 -12.52
CA GLY A 109 -18.10 -34.02 -12.90
C GLY A 109 -18.59 -35.12 -11.94
N ARG A 110 -18.59 -34.83 -10.63
CA ARG A 110 -19.10 -35.77 -9.62
C ARG A 110 -20.60 -35.98 -9.69
N ARG A 111 -21.37 -34.95 -10.10
CA ARG A 111 -22.82 -35.05 -10.30
C ARG A 111 -23.16 -35.87 -11.54
N ALA A 112 -22.39 -35.73 -12.61
CA ALA A 112 -22.53 -36.53 -13.83
C ALA A 112 -22.25 -38.02 -13.57
N GLN A 113 -21.18 -38.33 -12.82
CA GLN A 113 -20.86 -39.70 -12.43
C GLN A 113 -21.96 -40.33 -11.55
N ALA A 114 -22.50 -39.57 -10.59
CA ALA A 114 -23.61 -40.06 -9.76
C ALA A 114 -24.87 -40.39 -10.59
N SER A 115 -25.17 -39.61 -11.62
CA SER A 115 -26.29 -39.90 -12.52
C SER A 115 -26.04 -41.10 -13.44
N GLU A 116 -24.81 -41.32 -13.87
CA GLU A 116 -24.44 -42.50 -14.68
C GLU A 116 -24.50 -43.79 -13.85
N ASP A 117 -24.02 -43.76 -12.60
CA ASP A 117 -24.11 -44.91 -11.70
C ASP A 117 -25.56 -45.27 -11.34
N GLU A 118 -26.44 -44.26 -11.20
CA GLU A 118 -27.86 -44.47 -10.93
C GLU A 118 -28.61 -45.06 -12.16
N LEU A 119 -28.29 -44.58 -13.37
CA LEU A 119 -28.79 -45.15 -14.63
C LEU A 119 -28.33 -46.59 -14.84
N ALA A 120 -27.05 -46.90 -14.58
CA ALA A 120 -26.50 -48.25 -14.68
C ALA A 120 -27.11 -49.21 -13.64
N ALA A 121 -27.48 -48.71 -12.46
CA ALA A 121 -28.16 -49.49 -11.43
C ALA A 121 -29.63 -49.81 -11.78
N LEU A 122 -30.29 -48.93 -12.55
CA LEU A 122 -31.67 -49.13 -13.03
C LEU A 122 -31.74 -50.11 -14.20
N GLU A 123 -30.75 -50.12 -15.11
CA GLU A 123 -30.70 -51.09 -16.22
C GLU A 123 -30.47 -52.53 -15.74
N LYS A 124 -29.69 -52.73 -14.66
CA LYS A 124 -29.50 -54.04 -14.03
C LYS A 124 -30.74 -54.58 -13.29
N LYS A 125 -31.78 -53.76 -13.12
CA LYS A 125 -33.03 -54.14 -12.43
C LYS A 125 -34.20 -54.47 -13.35
N LYS A 126 -34.03 -54.49 -14.68
CA LYS A 126 -35.07 -55.01 -15.58
C LYS A 126 -35.11 -56.54 -15.48
N PRO A 127 -36.19 -57.15 -14.95
CA PRO A 127 -36.37 -58.59 -15.02
C PRO A 127 -36.65 -59.00 -16.47
N HIS A 128 -36.03 -60.10 -16.89
CA HIS A 128 -36.44 -60.88 -18.06
C HIS A 128 -37.82 -61.50 -17.85
#